data_AF-A0A4Q3UW64-F1
#
_entry.id   AF-A0A4Q3UW64-F1
#
_cell.length_a   1.000
_cell.length_b   1.000
_cell.length_c   1.000
_cell.angle_alpha   90.00
_cell.angle_beta   90.00
_cell.angle_gamma   90.00
#
_symmetry.space_group_name_H-M   'P 1'
#
loop_
_entity.id
_entity.type
_entity.pdbx_description
1 polymer ?
#
loop_
_entity_poly.entity_id
_entity_poly.type
_entity_poly.pdbx_seq_one_letter_code
_entity_poly.pdbx_strand_id
1 'polypeptide(L)'
;MAYEIHITRGEDGIALDEWVAAVAQVEGCRLADGDYLVTLPETGQVFRFHNTGGDTEVHVAGAWRRVFRWHEGRVSFVGPKDFHEDGSHMRGVARALAAALQARVVGDDERLFD
;
A
#
# COMPACT_ATOMS: atom_id res chain seq x y z
N MET A 1 13.30 -8.15 -10.43
CA MET A 1 12.02 -8.52 -9.82
C MET A 1 11.86 -7.66 -8.59
N ALA A 2 10.78 -6.89 -8.49
CA ALA A 2 10.47 -6.16 -7.28
C ALA A 2 9.83 -7.15 -6.30
N TYR A 3 10.25 -7.12 -5.03
CA TYR A 3 9.63 -7.95 -3.99
C TYR A 3 8.34 -7.28 -3.56
N GLU A 4 7.21 -7.96 -3.76
CA GLU A 4 5.90 -7.46 -3.35
C GLU A 4 5.55 -7.95 -1.94
N ILE A 5 4.82 -7.09 -1.24
CA ILE A 5 4.35 -7.31 0.11
C ILE A 5 2.86 -7.04 0.11
N HIS A 6 2.11 -7.87 0.85
CA HIS A 6 0.67 -7.87 0.86
C HIS A 6 0.15 -7.69 2.29
N ILE A 7 -0.96 -6.96 2.43
CA ILE A 7 -1.77 -6.95 3.65
C ILE A 7 -3.00 -7.79 3.36
N THR A 8 -3.20 -8.86 4.14
CA THR A 8 -4.27 -9.83 3.91
C THR A 8 -4.99 -10.22 5.20
N ARG A 9 -6.30 -10.42 5.09
CA ARG A 9 -7.18 -10.86 6.17
C ARG A 9 -7.89 -12.15 5.75
N GLY A 10 -7.15 -13.26 5.75
CA GLY A 10 -7.70 -14.60 5.47
C GLY A 10 -8.50 -14.69 4.17
N GLU A 11 -9.54 -15.53 4.17
CA GLU A 11 -10.44 -15.75 3.02
C GLU A 11 -11.48 -14.63 2.86
N ASP A 12 -11.79 -13.89 3.94
CA ASP A 12 -12.80 -12.83 3.93
C ASP A 12 -12.34 -11.56 3.18
N GLY A 13 -11.03 -11.38 3.01
CA GLY A 13 -10.46 -10.20 2.38
C GLY A 13 -10.69 -8.92 3.20
N ILE A 14 -10.20 -7.78 2.70
CA ILE A 14 -10.34 -6.45 3.30
C ILE A 14 -11.31 -5.64 2.46
N ALA A 15 -12.50 -5.33 2.98
CA ALA A 15 -13.46 -4.52 2.23
C ALA A 15 -12.91 -3.10 2.02
N LEU A 16 -13.34 -2.43 0.93
CA LEU A 16 -12.80 -1.12 0.56
C LEU A 16 -13.11 -0.05 1.61
N ASP A 17 -14.30 -0.09 2.20
CA ASP A 17 -14.73 0.80 3.27
C ASP A 17 -13.92 0.60 4.55
N GLU A 18 -13.61 -0.64 4.91
CA GLU A 18 -12.71 -0.97 6.03
C GLU A 18 -11.29 -0.45 5.78
N TRP A 19 -10.78 -0.64 4.56
CA TRP A 19 -9.48 -0.11 4.16
C TRP A 19 -9.43 1.42 4.29
N VAL A 20 -10.44 2.10 3.74
CA VAL A 20 -10.57 3.56 3.82
C VAL A 20 -10.62 4.04 5.28
N ALA A 21 -11.38 3.34 6.13
CA ALA A 21 -11.47 3.65 7.55
C ALA A 21 -10.13 3.47 8.27
N ALA A 22 -9.39 2.39 7.98
CA ALA A 22 -8.07 2.14 8.56
C ALA A 22 -7.04 3.20 8.13
N VAL A 23 -7.03 3.58 6.84
CA VAL A 23 -6.14 4.62 6.31
C VAL A 23 -6.41 5.97 6.99
N ALA A 24 -7.66 6.29 7.30
CA ALA A 24 -8.01 7.52 8.01
C ALA A 24 -7.56 7.54 9.49
N GLN A 25 -7.29 6.38 10.09
CA GLN A 25 -6.88 6.24 11.49
C GLN A 25 -5.36 6.14 11.67
N VAL A 26 -4.62 5.75 10.64
CA VAL A 26 -3.17 5.51 10.72
C VAL A 26 -2.39 6.74 10.29
N GLU A 27 -1.53 7.23 11.18
CA GLU A 27 -0.61 8.32 10.87
C GLU A 27 0.46 7.88 9.85
N GLY A 28 0.87 8.82 8.98
CA GLY A 28 1.87 8.56 7.94
C GLY A 28 1.30 8.02 6.63
N CYS A 29 -0.01 7.78 6.55
CA CYS A 29 -0.70 7.45 5.31
C CYS A 29 -1.94 8.33 5.05
N ARG A 30 -2.39 8.39 3.79
CA ARG A 30 -3.63 9.04 3.37
C ARG A 30 -4.14 8.41 2.08
N LEU A 31 -5.44 8.50 1.82
CA LEU A 31 -5.95 8.11 0.50
C LEU A 31 -5.37 9.00 -0.58
N ALA A 32 -4.99 8.39 -1.70
CA ALA A 32 -4.55 9.11 -2.87
C ALA A 32 -5.75 9.84 -3.49
N ASP A 33 -5.54 11.10 -3.88
CA ASP A 33 -6.53 11.85 -4.65
C ASP A 33 -6.25 11.72 -6.15
N GLY A 34 -7.32 11.63 -6.94
CA GLY A 34 -7.27 11.55 -8.40
C GLY A 34 -6.60 10.31 -9.01
N ASP A 35 -6.65 10.25 -10.34
CA ASP A 35 -6.04 9.18 -11.13
C ASP A 35 -4.50 9.28 -11.14
N TYR A 36 -3.83 8.14 -11.22
CA TYR A 36 -2.39 8.11 -11.43
C TYR A 36 -2.08 8.21 -12.93
N LEU A 37 -1.26 9.18 -13.31
CA LEU A 37 -0.87 9.43 -14.71
C LEU A 37 0.62 9.13 -14.88
N VAL A 38 0.96 8.22 -15.79
CA VAL A 38 2.34 7.95 -16.21
C VAL A 38 2.50 8.41 -17.65
N THR A 39 3.41 9.34 -17.89
CA THR A 39 3.78 9.75 -19.25
C THR A 39 5.05 9.01 -19.65
N LEU A 40 4.99 8.22 -20.73
CA LEU A 40 6.19 7.61 -21.30
C LEU A 40 7.03 8.70 -21.99
N PRO A 41 8.29 8.93 -21.57
CA PRO A 41 9.11 10.01 -22.12
C PRO A 41 9.47 9.82 -23.60
N GLU A 42 9.50 8.58 -24.08
CA GLU A 42 9.90 8.27 -25.46
C GLU A 42 8.76 8.46 -26.47
N THR A 43 7.51 8.27 -26.07
CA THR A 43 6.34 8.32 -26.98
C THR A 43 5.37 9.44 -26.66
N GLY A 44 5.50 10.08 -25.49
CA GLY A 44 4.52 11.05 -24.98
C GLY A 44 3.19 10.42 -24.58
N GLN A 45 3.07 9.09 -24.61
CA GLN A 45 1.84 8.40 -24.28
C GLN A 45 1.55 8.50 -22.78
N VAL A 46 0.33 8.95 -22.46
CA VAL A 46 -0.15 9.06 -21.08
C VAL A 46 -0.99 7.84 -20.74
N PHE A 47 -0.51 7.04 -19.78
CA PHE A 47 -1.26 5.96 -19.15
C PHE A 47 -2.01 6.52 -17.95
N ARG A 48 -3.33 6.38 -17.96
CA ARG A 48 -4.19 6.73 -16.84
C ARG A 48 -4.61 5.47 -16.11
N PHE A 49 -4.16 5.35 -14.88
CA PHE A 49 -4.60 4.33 -13.94
C PHE A 49 -5.70 4.96 -13.09
N HIS A 50 -6.94 4.51 -13.31
CA HIS A 50 -8.07 4.97 -12.51
C HIS A 50 -7.83 4.64 -11.05
N ASN A 51 -7.99 5.64 -10.19
CA ASN A 51 -7.99 5.38 -8.75
C ASN A 51 -9.27 4.65 -8.40
N THR A 52 -9.14 3.44 -7.87
CA THR A 52 -10.28 2.60 -7.45
C THR A 52 -10.91 3.09 -6.15
N GLY A 53 -10.41 4.18 -5.57
CA GLY A 53 -10.81 4.73 -4.28
C GLY A 53 -10.04 4.13 -3.09
N GLY A 54 -9.19 3.13 -3.35
CA GLY A 54 -8.40 2.45 -2.31
C GLY A 54 -6.89 2.59 -2.48
N ASP A 55 -6.41 3.37 -3.47
CA ASP A 55 -4.98 3.69 -3.55
C ASP A 55 -4.59 4.59 -2.37
N THR A 56 -3.50 4.26 -1.69
CA THR A 56 -3.05 4.98 -0.50
C THR A 56 -1.62 5.47 -0.68
N GLU A 57 -1.41 6.72 -0.27
CA GLU A 57 -0.12 7.38 -0.22
C GLU A 57 0.50 7.27 1.17
N VAL A 58 1.82 7.08 1.22
CA VAL A 58 2.61 7.11 2.45
C VAL A 58 3.57 8.29 2.38
N HIS A 59 3.76 8.97 3.50
CA HIS A 59 4.71 10.07 3.60
C HIS A 59 6.13 9.53 3.79
N VAL A 60 6.94 9.56 2.74
CA VAL A 60 8.31 9.06 2.75
C VAL A 60 9.28 10.17 2.37
N ALA A 61 10.27 10.45 3.22
CA ALA A 61 11.31 11.44 2.98
C ALA A 61 10.80 12.84 2.59
N GLY A 62 9.70 13.30 3.21
CA GLY A 62 9.14 14.63 2.95
C GLY A 62 8.20 14.71 1.74
N ALA A 63 7.87 13.58 1.11
CA ALA A 63 6.95 13.52 -0.03
C ALA A 63 5.89 12.44 0.17
N TRP A 64 4.66 12.73 -0.27
CA TRP A 64 3.61 11.72 -0.39
C TRP A 64 3.85 10.87 -1.62
N ARG A 65 3.85 9.55 -1.44
CA ARG A 65 4.05 8.59 -2.53
C ARG A 65 2.94 7.56 -2.49
N ARG A 66 2.27 7.35 -3.63
CA ARG A 66 1.31 6.25 -3.80
C ARG A 66 2.07 4.93 -3.69
N VAL A 67 1.73 4.13 -2.68
CA VAL A 67 2.48 2.93 -2.31
C VAL A 67 1.57 1.74 -2.24
N PHE A 68 0.51 1.83 -1.43
CA PHE A 68 -0.43 0.72 -1.29
C PHE A 68 -1.48 0.80 -2.38
N ARG A 69 -1.69 -0.34 -3.04
CA ARG A 69 -2.74 -0.52 -4.01
C ARG A 69 -3.75 -1.51 -3.47
N TRP A 70 -4.99 -1.06 -3.31
CA TRP A 70 -6.10 -1.95 -2.97
C TRP A 70 -6.73 -2.51 -4.26
N HIS A 71 -6.93 -3.82 -4.31
CA HIS A 71 -7.59 -4.51 -5.40
C HIS A 71 -8.29 -5.77 -4.88
N GLU A 72 -9.61 -5.87 -5.09
CA GLU A 72 -10.42 -7.07 -4.80
C GLU A 72 -10.16 -7.69 -3.41
N GLY A 73 -10.13 -6.85 -2.36
CA GLY A 73 -9.96 -7.34 -0.99
C GLY A 73 -8.51 -7.59 -0.55
N ARG A 74 -7.54 -7.33 -1.42
CA ARG A 74 -6.11 -7.42 -1.10
C ARG A 74 -5.44 -6.07 -1.28
N VAL A 75 -4.50 -5.78 -0.39
CA VAL A 75 -3.60 -4.63 -0.54
C VAL A 75 -2.21 -5.13 -0.87
N SER A 76 -1.61 -4.60 -1.92
CA SER A 76 -0.22 -4.91 -2.29
C SER A 76 0.62 -3.65 -2.44
N PHE A 77 1.92 -3.77 -2.21
CA PHE A 77 2.89 -2.71 -2.42
C PHE A 77 4.29 -3.29 -2.67
N VAL A 78 5.15 -2.50 -3.31
CA VAL A 78 6.56 -2.87 -3.49
C VAL A 78 7.32 -2.56 -2.21
N GLY A 79 7.90 -3.59 -1.60
CA GLY A 79 8.74 -3.44 -0.41
C GLY A 79 10.01 -2.65 -0.73
N PRO A 80 10.28 -1.52 -0.07
CA PRO A 80 11.56 -0.84 -0.22
C PRO A 80 12.68 -1.69 0.40
N LYS A 81 13.95 -1.42 0.04
CA LYS A 81 15.08 -2.25 0.46
C LYS A 81 15.24 -2.33 1.98
N ASP A 82 14.87 -1.26 2.69
CA ASP A 82 14.92 -1.16 4.14
C ASP A 82 13.75 -1.87 4.82
N PHE A 83 12.77 -2.42 4.09
CA PHE A 83 11.56 -3.00 4.72
C PHE A 83 11.86 -4.13 5.70
N HIS A 84 12.98 -4.85 5.54
CA HIS A 84 13.39 -5.89 6.47
C HIS A 84 13.98 -5.34 7.78
N GLU A 85 14.29 -4.05 7.84
CA GLU A 85 14.81 -3.39 9.03
C GLU A 85 13.64 -3.02 9.97
N ASP A 86 13.81 -3.26 11.27
CA ASP A 86 12.77 -2.94 12.27
C ASP A 86 12.46 -1.44 12.35
N GLY A 87 13.38 -0.58 11.92
CA GLY A 87 13.23 0.87 11.88
C GLY A 87 12.57 1.41 10.61
N SER A 88 12.17 0.57 9.65
CA SER A 88 11.58 1.04 8.40
C SER A 88 10.24 1.74 8.64
N HIS A 89 10.15 3.00 8.24
CA HIS A 89 8.89 3.75 8.30
C HIS A 89 7.77 3.04 7.55
N MET A 90 8.08 2.45 6.39
CA MET A 90 7.11 1.70 5.59
C MET A 90 6.59 0.48 6.32
N ARG A 91 7.46 -0.28 6.98
CA ARG A 91 7.06 -1.44 7.79
C ARG A 91 6.20 -1.00 8.98
N GLY A 92 6.53 0.11 9.63
CA GLY A 92 5.73 0.68 10.70
C GLY A 92 4.30 1.02 10.27
N VAL A 93 4.15 1.72 9.13
CA VAL A 93 2.84 2.08 8.57
C VAL A 93 2.06 0.82 8.15
N ALA A 94 2.71 -0.13 7.47
CA ALA A 94 2.08 -1.38 7.06
C ALA A 94 1.57 -2.21 8.26
N ARG A 95 2.36 -2.29 9.35
CA ARG A 95 1.94 -2.97 10.59
C ARG A 95 0.79 -2.26 11.28
N ALA A 96 0.80 -0.93 11.32
CA ALA A 96 -0.29 -0.15 11.90
C ALA A 96 -1.61 -0.35 11.13
N LEU A 97 -1.56 -0.35 9.79
CA LEU A 97 -2.70 -0.66 8.93
C LEU A 97 -3.20 -2.09 9.13
N ALA A 98 -2.28 -3.06 9.17
CA ALA A 98 -2.63 -4.46 9.42
C ALA A 98 -3.29 -4.63 10.80
N ALA A 99 -2.77 -3.98 11.84
CA ALA A 99 -3.34 -4.02 13.19
C ALA A 99 -4.76 -3.42 13.22
N ALA A 100 -4.99 -2.28 12.56
CA ALA A 100 -6.31 -1.64 12.47
C ALA A 100 -7.36 -2.53 11.78
N LEU A 101 -6.92 -3.37 10.84
CA LEU A 101 -7.77 -4.27 10.05
C LEU A 101 -7.85 -5.69 10.62
N GLN A 102 -7.14 -5.97 11.71
CA GLN A 102 -6.93 -7.34 12.22
C GLN A 102 -6.38 -8.28 11.11
N ALA A 103 -5.55 -7.72 10.23
CA ALA A 103 -4.92 -8.36 9.09
C ALA A 103 -3.45 -8.70 9.38
N ARG A 104 -2.77 -9.29 8.40
CA ARG A 104 -1.34 -9.66 8.48
C ARG A 104 -0.56 -9.07 7.32
N VAL A 105 0.71 -8.73 7.58
CA VAL A 105 1.67 -8.33 6.54
C VAL A 105 2.48 -9.56 6.12
N VAL A 106 2.41 -9.92 4.84
CA VAL A 106 3.05 -11.09 4.26
C VAL A 106 3.85 -10.71 3.01
N GLY A 107 5.04 -11.25 2.87
CA GLY A 107 5.81 -11.14 1.62
C GLY A 107 5.40 -12.16 0.56
N ASP A 108 5.92 -12.01 -0.65
CA ASP A 108 5.74 -12.96 -1.76
C ASP A 108 6.18 -14.40 -1.43
N ASP A 109 7.12 -14.56 -0.51
CA ASP A 109 7.62 -15.85 -0.01
C ASP A 109 6.80 -16.41 1.17
N GLU A 110 5.59 -15.89 1.39
CA GLU A 110 4.72 -16.18 2.54
C GLU A 110 5.34 -15.83 3.90
N ARG A 111 6.45 -15.09 3.91
CA ARG A 111 7.10 -14.64 5.13
C ARG A 111 6.23 -13.62 5.86
N LEU A 112 5.98 -13.88 7.13
CA LEU A 112 5.26 -12.96 8.02
C LEU A 112 6.19 -11.84 8.51
N PHE A 113 5.70 -10.60 8.42
CA PHE A 113 6.33 -9.41 8.98
C PHE A 113 5.49 -8.92 10.17
N ASP A 114 5.55 -9.69 11.26
CA ASP A 114 4.84 -9.36 12.51
C ASP A 114 5.38 -8.09 13.17
#